data_AF-A0AAN7Y2G8-F1
#
_entry.id   AF-A0AAN7Y2G8-F1
#
_cell.length_a   1.000
_cell.length_b   1.000
_cell.length_c   1.000
_cell.angle_alpha   90.00
_cell.angle_beta   90.00
_cell.angle_gamma   90.00
#
_symmetry.space_group_name_H-M   'P 1'
#
loop_
_entity.id
_entity.type
_entity.pdbx_description
1 polymer ?
#
loop_
_entity_poly.entity_id
_entity_poly.type
_entity_poly.pdbx_seq_one_letter_code
_entity_poly.pdbx_strand_id
1 'polypeptide(L)'
;MLVLISREAASSARARATSEVERTAPSQGLQHRWLPLRMRKGRERGGDQNFDYMFKLLIIGNSSVGKTSFLFRYADDAFTSAFVSTVGIDFKVKTVYKNDKRIKLQIWDTAGQERYRTITTAYYRGAMGFILMYDITNEESFGAVQDWSTQIKTYSWDNAQVVLAGNKCDMEEERVVSVDNGRLLAEQLGFEFFETSAKDNVNVKQTFERLVDLICDKMSDSLDTDPAVTTGAPTAKLTDSAPPLQQSGCNC
;
A
#
# COMPACT_ATOMS: atom_id res chain seq x y z
N MET A 1 53.93 -44.45 1.56
CA MET A 1 52.88 -43.96 0.65
C MET A 1 53.08 -42.45 0.53
N LEU A 2 54.20 -42.03 -0.08
CA LEU A 2 54.27 -41.38 -1.41
C LEU A 2 53.29 -40.21 -1.58
N VAL A 3 53.66 -38.99 -1.99
CA VAL A 3 54.95 -38.29 -2.19
C VAL A 3 54.60 -36.82 -2.55
N LEU A 4 55.31 -35.88 -1.90
CA LEU A 4 55.94 -34.63 -2.36
C LEU A 4 55.38 -33.87 -3.61
N ILE A 5 55.04 -32.57 -3.50
CA ILE A 5 55.86 -31.32 -3.69
C ILE A 5 56.04 -30.87 -5.17
N SER A 6 55.91 -29.53 -5.34
CA SER A 6 56.60 -28.59 -6.27
C SER A 6 55.67 -27.83 -7.21
N ARG A 7 55.52 -26.50 -7.12
CA ARG A 7 56.43 -25.35 -7.31
C ARG A 7 56.58 -24.91 -8.78
N GLU A 8 56.42 -23.59 -8.95
CA GLU A 8 57.01 -22.70 -9.98
C GLU A 8 56.51 -22.89 -11.42
N ALA A 9 56.56 -21.92 -12.35
CA ALA A 9 56.61 -20.46 -12.41
C ALA A 9 56.72 -20.15 -13.93
N ALA A 10 56.35 -18.93 -14.35
CA ALA A 10 56.71 -18.32 -15.65
C ALA A 10 56.06 -18.96 -16.91
N SER A 11 55.89 -18.32 -18.06
CA SER A 11 55.94 -16.95 -18.57
C SER A 11 55.59 -17.05 -20.07
N SER A 12 54.84 -16.08 -20.60
CA SER A 12 54.85 -15.60 -21.99
C SER A 12 54.62 -16.57 -23.16
N ALA A 13 53.52 -16.38 -23.89
CA ALA A 13 53.53 -16.40 -25.36
C ALA A 13 52.37 -15.57 -25.94
N ARG A 14 52.71 -14.51 -26.67
CA ARG A 14 51.84 -13.75 -27.58
C ARG A 14 51.50 -14.60 -28.81
N ALA A 15 50.26 -14.52 -29.29
CA ALA A 15 49.95 -14.59 -30.72
C ALA A 15 48.70 -13.73 -31.03
N ARG A 16 48.81 -12.91 -32.09
CA ARG A 16 47.82 -11.95 -32.62
C ARG A 16 46.84 -12.61 -33.60
N ALA A 17 45.83 -11.81 -33.97
CA ALA A 17 44.99 -11.84 -35.20
C ALA A 17 43.64 -12.57 -35.02
N THR A 18 42.47 -12.08 -35.45
CA THR A 18 42.11 -10.91 -36.29
C THR A 18 40.58 -10.68 -36.20
N SER A 19 40.19 -9.39 -36.30
CA SER A 19 38.95 -8.79 -36.87
C SER A 19 37.63 -9.58 -37.01
N GLU A 20 36.53 -9.01 -36.48
CA GLU A 20 35.28 -8.75 -37.24
C GLU A 20 34.37 -7.76 -36.48
N VAL A 21 34.31 -6.51 -36.94
CA VAL A 21 33.18 -5.87 -37.64
C VAL A 21 32.04 -5.39 -36.73
N GLU A 22 32.08 -4.08 -36.57
CA GLU A 22 31.15 -3.08 -36.05
C GLU A 22 29.73 -3.17 -36.64
N ARG A 23 28.70 -3.03 -35.80
CA ARG A 23 27.41 -2.46 -36.21
C ARG A 23 26.93 -1.42 -35.21
N THR A 24 26.71 -0.26 -35.78
CA THR A 24 26.29 1.03 -35.24
C THR A 24 24.85 1.00 -34.73
N ALA A 25 24.61 1.67 -33.61
CA ALA A 25 23.28 1.98 -33.08
C ALA A 25 22.80 3.34 -33.63
N PRO A 26 21.53 3.48 -34.07
CA PRO A 26 20.97 4.78 -34.35
C PRO A 26 20.34 5.36 -33.08
N SER A 27 20.80 6.55 -32.71
CA SER A 27 20.11 7.50 -31.87
C SER A 27 18.94 8.11 -32.63
N GLN A 28 17.74 8.16 -32.03
CA GLN A 28 16.77 9.25 -32.21
C GLN A 28 15.51 9.08 -31.32
N GLY A 29 15.33 10.07 -30.43
CA GLY A 29 14.05 10.73 -30.08
C GLY A 29 12.83 9.89 -29.67
N LEU A 30 12.62 9.69 -28.36
CA LEU A 30 11.29 9.45 -27.82
C LEU A 30 10.60 10.78 -27.47
N GLN A 31 9.64 11.18 -28.31
CA GLN A 31 8.58 12.12 -27.92
C GLN A 31 7.48 11.35 -27.18
N HIS A 32 7.26 11.68 -25.91
CA HIS A 32 6.14 11.16 -25.13
C HIS A 32 4.85 11.88 -25.54
N ARG A 33 3.99 11.19 -26.30
CA ARG A 33 2.60 11.63 -26.55
C ARG A 33 1.67 10.75 -25.72
N TRP A 34 1.14 11.33 -24.64
CA TRP A 34 0.11 10.72 -23.81
C TRP A 34 -1.20 10.58 -24.62
N LEU A 35 -1.70 9.36 -24.73
CA LEU A 35 -3.07 9.05 -25.15
C LEU A 35 -3.71 8.22 -24.03
N PRO A 36 -4.97 8.51 -23.63
CA PRO A 36 -5.63 7.77 -22.56
C PRO A 36 -5.90 6.34 -23.03
N LEU A 37 -5.43 5.37 -22.24
CA LEU A 37 -5.55 3.95 -22.53
C LEU A 37 -7.02 3.53 -22.42
N ARG A 38 -7.70 3.43 -23.57
CA ARG A 38 -8.99 2.76 -23.70
C ARG A 38 -8.85 1.31 -23.24
N MET A 39 -9.70 0.90 -22.30
CA MET A 39 -9.82 -0.47 -21.81
C MET A 39 -9.98 -1.46 -22.98
N ARG A 40 -9.07 -2.42 -23.08
CA ARG A 40 -9.22 -3.59 -23.96
C ARG A 40 -9.64 -4.78 -23.09
N LYS A 41 -10.88 -5.24 -23.30
CA LYS A 41 -11.47 -6.40 -22.63
C LYS A 41 -10.77 -7.68 -23.13
N GLY A 42 -9.79 -8.17 -22.39
CA GLY A 42 -9.17 -9.47 -22.59
C GLY A 42 -9.99 -10.56 -21.92
N ARG A 43 -10.39 -11.59 -22.68
CA ARG A 43 -11.09 -12.78 -22.20
C ARG A 43 -10.06 -13.82 -21.81
N GLU A 44 -9.85 -14.05 -20.51
CA GLU A 44 -9.07 -15.17 -19.98
C GLU A 44 -9.86 -15.94 -18.89
N ARG A 45 -9.49 -17.21 -18.72
CA ARG A 45 -10.29 -18.33 -18.17
C ARG A 45 -10.97 -18.02 -16.82
N GLY A 46 -12.27 -18.33 -16.77
CA GLY A 46 -13.21 -17.91 -15.74
C GLY A 46 -13.23 -18.81 -14.50
N GLY A 47 -13.04 -18.17 -13.35
CA GLY A 47 -13.26 -18.68 -11.99
C GLY A 47 -12.91 -17.60 -10.96
N ASP A 48 -11.79 -16.90 -11.19
CA ASP A 48 -11.22 -15.94 -10.21
C ASP A 48 -11.27 -14.46 -10.64
N GLN A 49 -11.94 -14.16 -11.75
CA GLN A 49 -11.99 -12.80 -12.32
C GLN A 49 -13.24 -12.00 -11.95
N ASN A 50 -14.21 -12.60 -11.27
CA ASN A 50 -15.40 -11.88 -10.83
C ASN A 50 -15.20 -11.43 -9.38
N PHE A 51 -14.69 -10.21 -9.19
CA PHE A 51 -14.63 -9.51 -7.90
C PHE A 51 -15.18 -8.10 -8.10
N ASP A 52 -15.87 -7.57 -7.09
CA ASP A 52 -16.51 -6.25 -7.15
C ASP A 52 -15.51 -5.14 -6.81
N TYR A 53 -14.63 -5.41 -5.84
CA TYR A 53 -13.63 -4.45 -5.38
C TYR A 53 -12.27 -5.12 -5.16
N MET A 54 -11.21 -4.32 -5.29
CA MET A 54 -9.85 -4.72 -4.98
C MET A 54 -9.23 -3.71 -4.03
N PHE A 55 -8.83 -4.15 -2.83
CA PHE A 55 -8.20 -3.30 -1.84
C PHE A 55 -6.72 -3.62 -1.71
N LYS A 56 -5.89 -2.59 -1.89
CA LYS A 56 -4.45 -2.68 -1.64
C LYS A 56 -4.17 -2.32 -0.17
N LEU A 57 -3.69 -3.28 0.59
CA LEU A 57 -3.36 -3.16 2.02
C LEU A 57 -1.86 -3.33 2.23
N LEU A 58 -1.27 -2.54 3.11
CA LEU A 58 0.14 -2.67 3.50
C LEU A 58 0.24 -2.94 5.00
N ILE A 59 1.13 -3.86 5.38
CA ILE A 59 1.55 -4.03 6.77
C ILE A 59 2.90 -3.37 6.95
N ILE A 60 3.00 -2.40 7.85
CA ILE A 60 4.21 -1.62 8.11
C ILE A 60 4.55 -1.58 9.60
N GLY A 61 5.79 -1.26 9.92
CA GLY A 61 6.33 -1.26 11.29
C GLY A 61 7.78 -1.73 11.31
N ASN A 62 8.43 -1.61 12.47
CA ASN A 62 9.84 -1.97 12.65
C ASN A 62 10.12 -3.45 12.31
N SER A 63 11.40 -3.79 12.21
CA SER A 63 11.83 -5.18 12.12
C SER A 63 11.34 -5.98 13.33
N SER A 64 11.19 -7.29 13.16
CA SER A 64 10.83 -8.26 14.22
C SER A 64 9.52 -8.02 15.00
N VAL A 65 8.69 -7.03 14.66
CA VAL A 65 7.38 -6.82 15.30
C VAL A 65 6.33 -7.90 14.97
N GLY A 66 6.58 -8.72 13.93
CA GLY A 66 5.74 -9.87 13.59
C GLY A 66 4.80 -9.71 12.39
N LYS A 67 5.03 -8.71 11.52
CA LYS A 67 4.24 -8.45 10.30
C LYS A 67 4.03 -9.68 9.41
N THR A 68 5.12 -10.37 9.09
CA THR A 68 5.12 -11.57 8.25
C THR A 68 4.34 -12.70 8.92
N SER A 69 4.60 -13.00 10.20
CA SER A 69 3.85 -14.01 10.95
C SER A 69 2.36 -13.68 11.07
N PHE A 70 2.03 -12.40 11.21
CA PHE A 70 0.65 -11.93 11.25
C PHE A 70 -0.07 -12.13 9.90
N LEU A 71 0.61 -11.82 8.78
CA LEU A 71 0.08 -12.12 7.44
C LEU A 71 -0.10 -13.62 7.22
N PHE A 72 0.90 -14.43 7.56
CA PHE A 72 0.80 -15.89 7.44
C PHE A 72 -0.33 -16.46 8.29
N ARG A 73 -0.49 -15.98 9.53
CA ARG A 73 -1.60 -16.37 10.38
C ARG A 73 -2.94 -16.02 9.74
N TYR A 74 -3.08 -14.83 9.19
CA TYR A 74 -4.31 -14.43 8.52
C TYR A 74 -4.59 -15.21 7.23
N ALA A 75 -3.57 -15.41 6.38
CA ALA A 75 -3.72 -16.00 5.07
C ALA A 75 -3.89 -17.52 5.13
N ASP A 76 -3.02 -18.18 5.88
CA ASP A 76 -2.77 -19.63 5.84
C ASP A 76 -3.09 -20.33 7.17
N ASP A 77 -3.58 -19.60 8.19
CA ASP A 77 -3.82 -20.08 9.58
C ASP A 77 -2.63 -20.83 10.18
N ALA A 78 -1.42 -20.39 9.80
CA ALA A 78 -0.17 -21.00 10.21
C ALA A 78 0.68 -20.02 11.00
N PHE A 79 1.46 -20.55 11.94
CA PHE A 79 2.46 -19.80 12.69
C PHE A 79 3.74 -20.62 12.81
N THR A 80 4.88 -19.95 12.64
CA THR A 80 6.20 -20.51 12.91
C THR A 80 6.94 -19.57 13.85
N SER A 81 7.58 -20.13 14.87
CA SER A 81 8.45 -19.38 15.77
C SER A 81 9.84 -19.11 15.17
N ALA A 82 10.18 -19.76 14.04
CA ALA A 82 11.45 -19.55 13.38
C ALA A 82 11.53 -18.10 12.88
N PHE A 83 12.45 -17.33 13.46
CA PHE A 83 12.75 -15.99 12.98
C PHE A 83 13.51 -16.09 11.66
N VAL A 84 12.81 -15.85 10.56
CA VAL A 84 13.40 -15.67 9.24
C VAL A 84 13.21 -14.21 8.84
N SER A 85 14.31 -13.49 8.69
CA SER A 85 14.27 -12.10 8.22
C SER A 85 13.66 -12.05 6.83
N THR A 86 12.60 -11.26 6.67
CA THR A 86 11.96 -11.02 5.38
C THR A 86 12.92 -10.25 4.46
N VAL A 87 13.31 -10.89 3.36
CA VAL A 87 14.12 -10.25 2.32
C VAL A 87 13.18 -9.63 1.30
N GLY A 88 13.12 -8.30 1.28
CA GLY A 88 12.27 -7.57 0.32
C GLY A 88 10.83 -7.42 0.78
N ILE A 89 9.89 -7.55 -0.16
CA ILE A 89 8.46 -7.35 0.05
C ILE A 89 7.73 -8.60 -0.45
N ASP A 90 6.89 -9.19 0.39
CA ASP A 90 6.06 -10.33 0.05
C ASP A 90 4.61 -9.89 -0.20
N PHE A 91 3.87 -10.66 -0.98
CA PHE A 91 2.54 -10.32 -1.44
C PHE A 91 1.61 -11.52 -1.38
N LYS A 92 0.47 -11.34 -0.70
CA LYS A 92 -0.59 -12.34 -0.61
C LYS A 92 -1.91 -11.76 -1.11
N VAL A 93 -2.70 -12.61 -1.75
CA VAL A 93 -4.07 -12.29 -2.16
C VAL A 93 -5.03 -13.12 -1.34
N LYS A 94 -5.99 -12.46 -0.69
CA LYS A 94 -7.11 -13.13 -0.02
C LYS A 94 -8.42 -12.52 -0.47
N THR A 95 -9.41 -13.36 -0.75
CA THR A 95 -10.74 -12.87 -1.11
C THR A 95 -11.65 -12.95 0.10
N VAL A 96 -12.35 -11.86 0.40
CA VAL A 96 -13.35 -11.77 1.47
C VAL A 96 -14.70 -11.39 0.87
N TYR A 97 -15.78 -11.74 1.56
CA TYR A 97 -17.14 -11.40 1.15
C TYR A 97 -17.72 -10.40 2.15
N LYS A 98 -18.30 -9.31 1.65
CA LYS A 98 -18.89 -8.27 2.49
C LYS A 98 -20.07 -7.63 1.78
N ASN A 99 -21.24 -7.60 2.42
CA ASN A 99 -22.50 -7.08 1.85
C ASN A 99 -22.78 -7.66 0.45
N ASP A 100 -22.66 -8.98 0.30
CA ASP A 100 -22.77 -9.74 -0.97
C ASP A 100 -21.78 -9.36 -2.07
N LYS A 101 -20.77 -8.53 -1.76
CA LYS A 101 -19.69 -8.16 -2.67
C LYS A 101 -18.44 -8.96 -2.38
N ARG A 102 -17.78 -9.42 -3.43
CA ARG A 102 -16.51 -10.15 -3.38
C ARG A 102 -15.37 -9.15 -3.44
N ILE A 103 -14.65 -8.99 -2.34
CA ILE A 103 -13.53 -8.04 -2.21
C ILE A 103 -12.21 -8.80 -2.25
N LYS A 104 -11.35 -8.44 -3.20
CA LYS A 104 -10.00 -9.02 -3.33
C LYS A 104 -8.99 -8.16 -2.57
N LEU A 105 -8.48 -8.69 -1.46
CA LEU A 105 -7.44 -8.03 -0.67
C LEU A 105 -6.07 -8.38 -1.25
N GLN A 106 -5.32 -7.34 -1.58
CA GLN A 106 -3.93 -7.37 -2.02
C GLN A 106 -3.06 -6.91 -0.85
N ILE A 107 -2.49 -7.85 -0.11
CA ILE A 107 -1.80 -7.57 1.15
C ILE A 107 -0.29 -7.65 0.91
N TRP A 108 0.36 -6.53 1.16
CA TRP A 108 1.80 -6.35 1.00
C TRP A 108 2.47 -6.42 2.37
N ASP A 109 3.30 -7.42 2.58
CA ASP A 109 4.18 -7.54 3.75
C ASP A 109 5.53 -6.91 3.44
N THR A 110 6.00 -6.07 4.35
CA THR A 110 7.21 -5.26 4.12
C THR A 110 8.35 -5.75 5.01
N ALA A 111 9.56 -5.81 4.46
CA ALA A 111 10.75 -5.96 5.31
C ALA A 111 10.82 -4.81 6.32
N GLY A 112 10.92 -5.15 7.61
CA GLY A 112 11.03 -4.16 8.67
C GLY A 112 12.44 -3.58 8.86
N GLN A 113 13.42 -3.95 8.01
CA GLN A 113 14.74 -3.37 8.13
C GLN A 113 14.72 -1.90 7.68
N GLU A 114 15.11 -1.04 8.61
CA GLU A 114 15.28 0.40 8.50
C GLU A 114 16.10 0.82 7.29
N ARG A 115 17.07 0.00 6.87
CA ARG A 115 17.88 0.20 5.65
C ARG A 115 17.07 0.17 4.35
N TYR A 116 15.85 -0.35 4.38
CA TYR A 116 14.95 -0.44 3.22
C TYR A 116 13.77 0.53 3.27
N ARG A 117 13.72 1.47 4.24
CA ARG A 117 12.65 2.48 4.37
C ARG A 117 12.36 3.24 3.05
N THR A 118 13.38 3.53 2.25
CA THR A 118 13.21 4.20 0.93
C THR A 118 12.53 3.32 -0.12
N ILE A 119 12.63 1.99 -0.03
CA ILE A 119 11.98 1.06 -0.96
C ILE A 119 10.50 0.92 -0.61
N THR A 120 10.14 0.98 0.67
CA THR A 120 8.77 0.79 1.16
C THR A 120 7.82 1.90 0.71
N THR A 121 8.28 3.16 0.65
CA THR A 121 7.44 4.30 0.28
C THR A 121 6.91 4.24 -1.15
N ALA A 122 7.63 3.59 -2.07
CA ALA A 122 7.15 3.36 -3.44
C ALA A 122 5.84 2.54 -3.48
N TYR A 123 5.61 1.69 -2.47
CA TYR A 123 4.43 0.84 -2.39
C TYR A 123 3.23 1.54 -1.74
N TYR A 124 3.42 2.71 -1.11
CA TYR A 124 2.34 3.46 -0.45
C TYR A 124 1.36 4.03 -1.48
N ARG A 125 1.82 4.27 -2.70
CA ARG A 125 0.97 4.78 -3.79
C ARG A 125 -0.16 3.79 -4.08
N GLY A 126 -1.40 4.29 -3.98
CA GLY A 126 -2.62 3.51 -4.20
C GLY A 126 -2.95 2.51 -3.08
N ALA A 127 -2.22 2.54 -1.96
CA ALA A 127 -2.64 1.82 -0.77
C ALA A 127 -3.93 2.45 -0.22
N MET A 128 -4.94 1.62 0.03
CA MET A 128 -6.23 2.03 0.59
C MET A 128 -6.25 1.84 2.10
N GLY A 129 -5.45 0.91 2.61
CA GLY A 129 -5.37 0.60 4.03
C GLY A 129 -3.97 0.26 4.49
N PHE A 130 -3.67 0.60 5.74
CA PHE A 130 -2.43 0.28 6.42
C PHE A 130 -2.72 -0.41 7.76
N ILE A 131 -1.98 -1.48 8.04
CA ILE A 131 -1.83 -2.03 9.38
C ILE A 131 -0.47 -1.56 9.88
N LEU A 132 -0.48 -0.62 10.82
CA LEU A 132 0.73 -0.12 11.47
C LEU A 132 0.96 -0.93 12.73
N MET A 133 2.06 -1.67 12.77
CA MET A 133 2.32 -2.66 13.81
C MET A 133 3.54 -2.28 14.66
N TYR A 134 3.38 -2.41 15.98
CA TYR A 134 4.48 -2.43 16.95
C TYR A 134 4.43 -3.72 17.78
N ASP A 135 5.46 -3.95 18.57
CA ASP A 135 5.59 -5.08 19.48
C ASP A 135 5.47 -4.60 20.92
N ILE A 136 4.54 -5.19 21.70
CA ILE A 136 4.28 -4.77 23.08
C ILE A 136 5.47 -5.00 24.03
N THR A 137 6.42 -5.85 23.64
CA THR A 137 7.65 -6.14 24.40
C THR A 137 8.83 -5.25 23.95
N ASN A 138 8.62 -4.35 22.99
CA ASN A 138 9.66 -3.49 22.43
C ASN A 138 9.23 -2.02 22.36
N GLU A 139 9.72 -1.23 23.31
CA GLU A 139 9.43 0.21 23.43
C GLU A 139 9.93 1.03 22.24
N GLU A 140 11.08 0.67 21.64
CA GLU A 140 11.60 1.35 20.44
C GLU A 140 10.63 1.21 19.26
N SER A 141 10.02 0.03 19.10
CA SER A 141 9.04 -0.22 18.06
C SER A 141 7.77 0.62 18.24
N PHE A 142 7.38 0.88 19.49
CA PHE A 142 6.26 1.75 19.83
C PHE A 142 6.59 3.23 19.59
N GLY A 143 7.78 3.68 19.99
CA GLY A 143 8.24 5.05 19.71
C GLY A 143 8.29 5.37 18.21
N ALA A 144 8.66 4.39 17.38
CA ALA A 144 8.71 4.55 15.93
C ALA A 144 7.33 4.67 15.23
N VAL A 145 6.21 4.40 15.92
CA VAL A 145 4.85 4.48 15.35
C VAL A 145 4.55 5.87 14.81
N GLN A 146 5.01 6.93 15.49
CA GLN A 146 4.79 8.32 15.04
C GLN A 146 5.51 8.61 13.72
N ASP A 147 6.75 8.13 13.56
CA ASP A 147 7.50 8.27 12.31
C ASP A 147 6.79 7.56 11.16
N TRP A 148 6.35 6.32 11.39
CA TRP A 148 5.61 5.55 10.39
C TRP A 148 4.28 6.21 10.02
N SER A 149 3.55 6.75 10.99
CA SER A 149 2.32 7.53 10.77
C SER A 149 2.59 8.77 9.90
N THR A 150 3.68 9.49 10.18
CA THR A 150 4.10 10.65 9.37
C THR A 150 4.41 10.24 7.93
N GLN A 151 5.09 9.11 7.73
CA GLN A 151 5.36 8.59 6.39
C GLN A 151 4.08 8.21 5.64
N ILE A 152 3.12 7.56 6.30
CA ILE A 152 1.81 7.26 5.69
C ILE A 152 1.17 8.57 5.23
N LYS A 153 1.04 9.56 6.12
CA LYS A 153 0.42 10.86 5.79
C LYS A 153 1.12 11.61 4.66
N THR A 154 2.44 11.43 4.52
CA THR A 154 3.24 12.12 3.50
C THR A 154 3.16 11.48 2.12
N TYR A 155 3.14 10.14 2.05
CA TYR A 155 3.32 9.40 0.79
C TYR A 155 2.11 8.57 0.35
N SER A 156 1.10 8.41 1.21
CA SER A 156 -0.14 7.71 0.86
C SER A 156 -1.18 8.66 0.27
N TRP A 157 -2.32 8.09 -0.15
CA TRP A 157 -3.46 8.87 -0.62
C TRP A 157 -4.24 9.42 0.59
N ASP A 158 -4.76 10.64 0.50
CA ASP A 158 -5.53 11.35 1.55
C ASP A 158 -6.65 10.53 2.22
N ASN A 159 -7.16 9.49 1.55
CA ASN A 159 -8.24 8.64 2.07
C ASN A 159 -7.77 7.27 2.60
N ALA A 160 -6.47 7.04 2.73
CA ALA A 160 -5.96 5.78 3.25
C ALA A 160 -6.37 5.58 4.73
N GLN A 161 -6.92 4.41 5.03
CA GLN A 161 -7.34 4.05 6.38
C GLN A 161 -6.20 3.36 7.13
N VAL A 162 -6.09 3.59 8.44
CA VAL A 162 -5.00 3.03 9.26
C VAL A 162 -5.58 2.38 10.50
N VAL A 163 -5.11 1.17 10.79
CA VAL A 163 -5.33 0.48 12.06
C VAL A 163 -3.98 0.29 12.76
N LEU A 164 -3.90 0.67 14.03
CA LEU A 164 -2.75 0.41 14.89
C LEU A 164 -2.89 -0.97 15.54
N ALA A 165 -1.85 -1.78 15.45
CA ALA A 165 -1.79 -3.12 16.03
C ALA A 165 -0.60 -3.25 16.99
N GLY A 166 -0.88 -3.47 18.28
CA GLY A 166 0.12 -3.87 19.28
C GLY A 166 0.24 -5.40 19.29
N ASN A 167 1.25 -5.94 18.63
CA ASN A 167 1.40 -7.39 18.45
C ASN A 167 2.17 -8.05 19.60
N LYS A 168 2.07 -9.38 19.68
CA LYS A 168 2.67 -10.26 20.70
C LYS A 168 2.04 -10.12 22.09
N CYS A 169 0.74 -9.88 22.16
CA CYS A 169 0.01 -9.83 23.44
C CYS A 169 0.01 -11.16 24.21
N ASP A 170 0.49 -12.25 23.62
CA ASP A 170 0.77 -13.51 24.31
C ASP A 170 1.99 -13.45 25.25
N MET A 171 2.86 -12.43 25.12
CA MET A 171 4.08 -12.24 25.91
C MET A 171 3.84 -11.25 27.07
N GLU A 172 2.80 -11.48 27.87
CA GLU A 172 2.39 -10.54 28.94
C GLU A 172 3.48 -10.33 30.01
N GLU A 173 4.28 -11.36 30.30
CA GLU A 173 5.39 -11.27 31.27
C GLU A 173 6.54 -10.37 30.79
N GLU A 174 6.68 -10.19 29.47
CA GLU A 174 7.71 -9.37 28.83
C GLU A 174 7.17 -8.00 28.39
N ARG A 175 5.91 -7.68 28.74
CA ARG A 175 5.25 -6.44 28.33
C ARG A 175 6.00 -5.22 28.87
N VAL A 176 6.34 -4.30 27.97
CA VAL A 176 6.90 -2.97 28.31
C VAL A 176 5.98 -1.83 27.88
N VAL A 177 5.06 -2.07 26.94
CA VAL A 177 4.05 -1.11 26.51
C VAL A 177 2.68 -1.54 27.03
N SER A 178 2.06 -0.69 27.85
CA SER A 178 0.71 -0.93 28.36
C SER A 178 -0.34 -0.80 27.26
N VAL A 179 -1.45 -1.52 27.41
CA VAL A 179 -2.62 -1.43 26.51
C VAL A 179 -3.13 0.01 26.42
N ASP A 180 -3.13 0.73 27.56
CA ASP A 180 -3.61 2.11 27.64
C ASP A 180 -2.71 3.08 26.89
N ASN A 181 -1.39 2.89 26.90
CA ASN A 181 -0.47 3.69 26.08
C ASN A 181 -0.73 3.46 24.59
N GLY A 182 -0.95 2.20 24.18
CA GLY A 182 -1.33 1.85 22.81
C GLY A 182 -2.62 2.53 22.36
N ARG A 183 -3.66 2.46 23.21
CA ARG A 183 -4.96 3.11 22.95
C ARG A 183 -4.84 4.63 22.88
N LEU A 184 -4.14 5.24 23.84
CA LEU A 184 -3.94 6.69 23.89
C LEU A 184 -3.22 7.20 22.63
N LEU A 185 -2.17 6.50 22.18
CA LEU A 185 -1.46 6.87 20.97
C LEU A 185 -2.36 6.73 19.73
N ALA A 186 -3.17 5.68 19.64
CA ALA A 186 -4.12 5.51 18.55
C ALA A 186 -5.15 6.64 18.49
N GLU A 187 -5.72 7.03 19.63
CA GLU A 187 -6.65 8.16 19.74
C GLU A 187 -6.01 9.47 19.29
N GLN A 188 -4.78 9.75 19.71
CA GLN A 188 -4.02 10.93 19.29
C GLN A 188 -3.76 10.96 17.78
N LEU A 189 -3.53 9.79 17.16
CA LEU A 189 -3.28 9.67 15.73
C LEU A 189 -4.57 9.59 14.89
N GLY A 190 -5.72 9.34 15.53
CA GLY A 190 -7.02 9.12 14.89
C GLY A 190 -7.15 7.73 14.26
N PHE A 191 -6.53 6.70 14.86
CA PHE A 191 -6.52 5.32 14.36
C PHE A 191 -7.36 4.41 15.26
N GLU A 192 -7.92 3.35 14.67
CA GLU A 192 -8.46 2.22 15.44
C GLU A 192 -7.31 1.40 16.05
N PHE A 193 -7.52 0.81 17.23
CA PHE A 193 -6.48 0.07 17.95
C PHE A 193 -6.90 -1.36 18.29
N PHE A 194 -5.98 -2.30 18.06
CA PHE A 194 -6.09 -3.68 18.52
C PHE A 194 -4.78 -4.14 19.15
N GLU A 195 -4.87 -4.88 20.26
CA GLU A 195 -3.80 -5.80 20.63
C GLU A 195 -3.99 -7.13 19.93
N THR A 196 -2.90 -7.69 19.41
CA THR A 196 -2.95 -8.91 18.60
C THR A 196 -1.89 -9.92 19.01
N SER A 197 -2.15 -11.19 18.73
CA SER A 197 -1.13 -12.22 18.76
C SER A 197 -1.24 -13.08 17.51
N ALA A 198 -0.20 -13.04 16.67
CA ALA A 198 -0.06 -13.97 15.55
C ALA A 198 0.13 -15.42 16.04
N LYS A 199 0.72 -15.62 17.22
CA LYS A 199 0.97 -16.93 17.81
C LYS A 199 -0.32 -17.57 18.31
N ASP A 200 -1.09 -16.84 19.10
CA ASP A 200 -2.32 -17.34 19.73
C ASP A 200 -3.58 -17.02 18.91
N ASN A 201 -3.41 -16.42 17.72
CA ASN A 201 -4.48 -16.00 16.81
C ASN A 201 -5.48 -15.02 17.45
N VAL A 202 -4.99 -14.13 18.32
CA VAL A 202 -5.80 -13.11 18.98
C VAL A 202 -5.92 -11.89 18.06
N ASN A 203 -7.17 -11.49 17.77
CA ASN A 203 -7.55 -10.31 16.99
C ASN A 203 -7.00 -10.22 15.56
N VAL A 204 -6.35 -11.26 15.04
CA VAL A 204 -5.74 -11.23 13.70
C VAL A 204 -6.77 -10.97 12.61
N LYS A 205 -7.84 -11.78 12.58
CA LYS A 205 -8.92 -11.64 11.59
C LYS A 205 -9.67 -10.32 11.77
N GLN A 206 -9.94 -9.96 13.03
CA GLN A 206 -10.68 -8.76 13.42
C GLN A 206 -9.99 -7.48 12.94
N THR A 207 -8.66 -7.40 13.04
CA THR A 207 -7.88 -6.26 12.52
C THR A 207 -8.07 -6.09 11.02
N PHE A 208 -7.99 -7.18 10.23
CA PHE A 208 -8.21 -7.11 8.77
C PHE A 208 -9.66 -6.78 8.42
N GLU A 209 -10.63 -7.40 9.11
CA GLU A 209 -12.05 -7.14 8.87
C GLU A 209 -12.41 -5.68 9.16
N ARG A 210 -11.94 -5.13 10.29
CA ARG A 210 -12.16 -3.73 10.65
C ARG A 210 -11.52 -2.78 9.65
N LEU A 211 -10.29 -3.06 9.19
CA LEU A 211 -9.66 -2.24 8.16
C LEU A 211 -10.49 -2.26 6.86
N VAL A 212 -11.05 -3.42 6.48
CA VAL A 212 -11.95 -3.52 5.33
C VAL A 212 -13.25 -2.72 5.55
N ASP A 213 -13.83 -2.74 6.75
CA ASP A 213 -14.98 -1.87 7.10
C ASP A 213 -14.64 -0.39 6.87
N LEU A 214 -13.55 0.09 7.48
CA LEU A 214 -13.16 1.50 7.37
C LEU A 214 -12.99 1.95 5.90
N ILE A 215 -12.40 1.09 5.07
CA ILE A 215 -12.23 1.38 3.64
C ILE A 215 -13.59 1.41 2.93
N CYS A 216 -14.50 0.48 3.24
CA CYS A 216 -15.84 0.48 2.68
C CYS A 216 -16.62 1.74 3.08
N ASP A 217 -16.61 2.10 4.36
CA ASP A 217 -17.29 3.29 4.90
C ASP A 217 -16.75 4.56 4.23
N LYS A 218 -15.42 4.66 4.10
CA LYS A 218 -14.79 5.82 3.44
C LYS A 218 -15.14 5.92 1.95
N MET A 219 -15.26 4.78 1.26
CA MET A 219 -15.70 4.77 -0.13
C MET A 219 -17.17 5.17 -0.28
N SER A 220 -18.07 4.77 0.63
CA SER A 220 -19.46 5.24 0.58
C SER A 220 -19.55 6.75 0.78
N ASP A 221 -18.84 7.32 1.76
CA ASP A 221 -18.86 8.76 2.01
C ASP A 221 -18.44 9.58 0.78
N SER A 222 -17.46 9.06 0.02
CA SER A 222 -16.97 9.71 -1.20
C SER A 222 -17.95 9.68 -2.38
N LEU A 223 -18.93 8.78 -2.37
CA LEU A 223 -19.97 8.72 -3.41
C LEU A 223 -21.10 9.71 -3.16
N ASP A 224 -21.32 10.09 -1.89
CA ASP A 224 -22.37 11.05 -1.50
C ASP A 224 -21.91 12.51 -1.59
N THR A 225 -20.61 12.77 -1.82
CA THR A 225 -20.03 14.13 -1.87
C THR A 225 -19.84 14.71 -3.27
N ASP A 226 -20.40 14.11 -4.33
CA ASP A 226 -20.46 14.72 -5.67
C ASP A 226 -21.74 15.57 -5.82
N PRO A 227 -21.70 16.92 -5.73
CA PRO A 227 -22.83 17.77 -6.09
C PRO A 227 -22.85 17.94 -7.62
N ALA A 228 -23.22 16.88 -8.33
CA ALA A 228 -23.52 16.95 -9.76
C ALA A 228 -25.03 16.96 -10.04
N VAL A 229 -25.85 17.63 -9.22
CA VAL A 229 -27.27 17.89 -9.54
C VAL A 229 -27.75 19.23 -8.94
N THR A 230 -27.49 20.33 -9.64
CA THR A 230 -28.33 21.56 -9.67
C THR A 230 -27.86 22.33 -10.91
N THR A 231 -28.60 22.48 -12.01
CA THR A 231 -29.92 23.08 -12.15
C THR A 231 -30.61 22.56 -13.41
N GLY A 232 -31.66 21.75 -13.25
CA GLY A 232 -32.74 21.71 -14.23
C GLY A 232 -33.65 22.90 -13.95
N ALA A 233 -33.57 23.95 -14.76
CA ALA A 233 -34.56 25.02 -14.78
C ALA A 233 -35.50 24.83 -15.99
N PRO A 234 -36.81 25.05 -15.81
CA PRO A 234 -37.83 24.69 -16.78
C PRO A 234 -37.90 25.65 -17.98
N THR A 235 -38.36 25.09 -19.09
CA THR A 235 -38.70 25.74 -20.35
C THR A 235 -39.58 26.98 -20.19
N ALA A 236 -39.07 28.15 -20.61
CA ALA A 236 -39.88 29.34 -20.88
C ALA A 236 -39.74 29.73 -22.36
N LYS A 237 -40.91 29.91 -23.00
CA LYS A 237 -41.10 30.22 -24.42
C LYS A 237 -40.71 31.67 -24.76
N LEU A 238 -40.12 31.82 -25.95
CA LEU A 238 -40.13 32.94 -26.91
C LEU A 238 -40.81 34.26 -26.49
N THR A 239 -40.11 35.39 -26.67
CA THR A 239 -40.49 36.44 -27.64
C THR A 239 -39.31 37.33 -28.01
N ASP A 240 -39.19 37.58 -29.31
CA ASP A 240 -38.31 38.47 -30.04
C ASP A 240 -38.79 39.94 -29.90
N SER A 241 -37.91 40.87 -29.55
CA SER A 241 -38.12 42.31 -29.77
C SER A 241 -36.81 43.09 -29.58
N ALA A 242 -36.37 43.72 -30.68
CA ALA A 242 -35.24 44.65 -30.77
C ALA A 242 -35.45 45.94 -29.94
N PRO A 243 -34.37 46.65 -29.55
CA PRO A 243 -34.48 47.88 -28.76
C PRO A 243 -34.73 49.11 -29.65
N PRO A 244 -35.60 50.07 -29.24
CA PRO A 244 -35.66 51.37 -29.89
C PRO A 244 -34.74 52.41 -29.24
N LEU A 245 -34.36 53.32 -30.12
CA LEU A 245 -33.49 54.49 -30.05
C LEU A 245 -33.65 55.38 -28.81
N GLN A 246 -32.48 55.84 -28.34
CA GLN A 246 -32.28 56.86 -27.32
C GLN A 246 -32.50 58.26 -27.93
N GLN A 247 -33.42 59.05 -27.35
CA GLN A 247 -33.49 60.49 -27.59
C GLN A 247 -33.39 61.28 -26.30
N SER A 248 -32.60 62.33 -26.43
CA SER A 248 -32.07 63.25 -25.43
C SER A 248 -33.10 64.27 -24.94
N GLY A 249 -32.93 64.74 -23.70
CA GLY A 249 -33.60 65.95 -23.20
C GLY A 249 -33.20 66.30 -21.77
N CYS A 250 -32.16 67.11 -21.60
CA CYS A 250 -31.81 67.78 -20.34
C CYS A 250 -32.79 68.91 -20.02
N ASN A 251 -33.14 69.04 -18.73
CA ASN A 251 -33.60 70.28 -18.12
C ASN A 251 -32.38 71.08 -17.64
N CYS A 252 -32.32 72.37 -18.01
CA CYS A 252 -31.80 73.54 -17.29
C CYS A 252 -31.52 74.67 -18.29
#